data_AF-A0A7G9FJJ3-F1
#
_entry.id   AF-A0A7G9FJJ3-F1
#
_cell.length_a   1.000
_cell.length_b   1.000
_cell.length_c   1.000
_cell.angle_alpha   90.00
_cell.angle_beta   90.00
_cell.angle_gamma   90.00
#
_symmetry.space_group_name_H-M   'P 1'
#
loop_
_entity.id
_entity.type
_entity.pdbx_description
1 polymer ?
#
loop_
_entity_poly.entity_id
_entity_poly.type
_entity_poly.pdbx_seq_one_letter_code
_entity_poly.pdbx_strand_id
1 'polypeptide(L)'
;MKKNAVLCILVLFILTGCTTSEIEYETSRDEVIYSPSGNYSITLRYDYVSRPYIFKDDTLVFETNKPGYNETVYFKVEWKSEDEIFLYIESDNDKYSNEKYFIKID
;
A
#
# COMPACT_ATOMS: atom_id res chain seq x y z
N MET A 1 8.70 -4.54 -47.36
CA MET A 1 7.76 -4.86 -46.26
C MET A 1 8.42 -5.36 -44.97
N LYS A 2 9.72 -5.74 -44.94
CA LYS A 2 10.35 -6.33 -43.74
C LYS A 2 10.82 -5.33 -42.66
N LYS A 3 11.19 -4.09 -43.03
CA LYS A 3 11.69 -3.08 -42.08
C LYS A 3 10.61 -2.56 -41.11
N ASN A 4 9.36 -2.44 -41.57
CA ASN A 4 8.26 -1.92 -40.76
C ASN A 4 7.81 -2.93 -39.69
N ALA A 5 7.89 -4.24 -39.98
CA ALA A 5 7.57 -5.28 -39.02
C ALA A 5 8.55 -5.31 -37.84
N VAL A 6 9.85 -5.11 -38.10
CA VAL A 6 10.88 -5.04 -37.05
C VAL A 6 10.66 -3.81 -36.16
N LEU A 7 10.30 -2.67 -36.74
CA LEU A 7 9.99 -1.45 -35.98
C LEU A 7 8.74 -1.63 -35.10
N CYS A 8 7.69 -2.28 -35.61
CA CYS A 8 6.49 -2.58 -34.83
C CYS A 8 6.77 -3.54 -33.66
N ILE A 9 7.62 -4.56 -33.86
CA ILE A 9 8.01 -5.50 -32.80
C ILE A 9 8.85 -4.77 -31.73
N LEU A 10 9.75 -3.87 -32.12
CA LEU A 10 10.55 -3.09 -31.18
C LEU A 10 9.67 -2.16 -30.32
N VAL A 11 8.66 -1.51 -30.92
CA VAL A 11 7.70 -0.65 -30.21
C VAL A 11 6.82 -1.45 -29.23
N LEU A 12 6.41 -2.68 -29.60
CA LEU A 12 5.66 -3.57 -28.72
C LEU A 12 6.49 -4.01 -27.49
N PHE A 13 7.78 -4.29 -27.66
CA PHE A 13 8.67 -4.64 -26.54
C PHE A 13 8.91 -3.48 -25.55
N ILE A 14 8.99 -2.24 -26.05
CA ILE A 14 9.11 -1.04 -25.19
C ILE A 14 7.81 -0.81 -24.40
N LEU A 15 6.65 -1.14 -24.98
CA LEU A 15 5.34 -1.00 -24.32
C LEU A 15 5.07 -2.08 -23.27
N THR A 16 5.58 -3.30 -23.45
CA THR A 16 5.43 -4.38 -22.46
C THR A 16 6.45 -4.32 -21.32
N GLY A 17 7.56 -3.61 -21.49
CA GLY A 17 8.62 -3.48 -20.48
C GLY A 17 8.32 -2.52 -19.33
N CYS A 18 7.14 -1.87 -19.33
CA CYS A 18 6.79 -0.82 -18.38
C CYS A 18 5.60 -1.18 -17.46
N THR A 19 5.15 -2.44 -17.43
CA THR A 19 3.87 -2.78 -16.78
C THR A 19 3.98 -3.57 -15.48
N THR A 20 5.17 -3.77 -14.94
CA THR A 20 5.34 -4.30 -13.58
C THR A 20 6.27 -3.37 -12.83
N SER A 21 5.76 -2.23 -12.38
CA SER A 21 6.36 -1.55 -11.24
C SER A 21 6.21 -2.51 -10.06
N GLU A 22 7.21 -3.33 -9.81
CA GLU A 22 7.34 -4.00 -8.52
C GLU A 22 7.35 -2.88 -7.49
N ILE A 23 6.30 -2.82 -6.67
CA ILE A 23 6.24 -1.83 -5.59
C ILE A 23 7.33 -2.24 -4.61
N GLU A 24 8.41 -1.48 -4.56
CA GLU A 24 9.45 -1.69 -3.58
C GLU A 24 8.96 -1.18 -2.22
N TYR A 25 8.90 -2.09 -1.26
CA TYR A 25 8.50 -1.79 0.10
C TYR A 25 9.70 -1.46 0.98
N GLU A 26 9.49 -0.54 1.92
CA GLU A 26 10.46 -0.24 2.98
C GLU A 26 10.06 -1.01 4.24
N THR A 27 10.58 -2.22 4.38
CA THR A 27 10.18 -3.16 5.44
C THR A 27 10.75 -2.83 6.81
N SER A 28 11.69 -1.87 6.93
CA SER A 28 12.23 -1.48 8.25
C SER A 28 11.20 -0.81 9.16
N ARG A 29 10.07 -0.36 8.59
CA ARG A 29 8.95 0.28 9.29
C ARG A 29 7.73 -0.62 9.44
N ASP A 30 7.86 -1.91 9.16
CA ASP A 30 6.75 -2.85 9.31
C ASP A 30 6.29 -2.92 10.76
N GLU A 31 4.99 -2.79 10.96
CA GLU A 31 4.36 -2.94 12.27
C GLU A 31 3.37 -4.11 12.24
N VAL A 32 3.61 -5.10 13.11
CA VAL A 32 2.71 -6.25 13.29
C VAL A 32 1.71 -5.92 14.39
N ILE A 33 0.43 -5.92 14.04
CA ILE A 33 -0.66 -5.54 14.94
C ILE A 33 -1.63 -6.72 15.07
N TYR A 34 -1.81 -7.23 16.29
CA TYR A 34 -2.69 -8.36 16.58
C TYR A 34 -4.16 -7.94 16.60
N SER A 35 -5.05 -8.84 16.14
CA SER A 35 -6.50 -8.70 16.26
C SER A 35 -6.93 -8.59 17.73
N PRO A 36 -8.16 -8.09 18.03
CA PRO A 36 -8.60 -7.92 19.42
C PRO A 36 -8.57 -9.22 20.24
N SER A 37 -8.89 -10.36 19.61
CA SER A 37 -8.78 -11.69 20.21
C SER A 37 -7.34 -12.22 20.28
N GLY A 38 -6.41 -11.65 19.52
CA GLY A 38 -5.02 -12.10 19.41
C GLY A 38 -4.82 -13.33 18.53
N ASN A 39 -5.88 -13.83 17.87
CA ASN A 39 -5.81 -15.07 17.09
C ASN A 39 -5.07 -14.93 15.76
N TYR A 40 -5.01 -13.71 15.22
CA TYR A 40 -4.27 -13.41 14.00
C TYR A 40 -3.71 -11.98 14.07
N SER A 41 -2.89 -11.61 13.08
CA SER A 41 -2.31 -10.27 12.99
C SER A 41 -2.37 -9.74 11.57
N ILE A 42 -2.27 -8.42 11.45
CA ILE A 42 -1.99 -7.73 10.20
C ILE A 42 -0.61 -7.10 10.25
N THR A 43 -0.06 -6.79 9.08
CA THR A 43 1.17 -6.00 8.94
C THR A 43 0.82 -4.67 8.27
N LEU A 44 1.08 -3.57 8.96
CA LEU A 44 1.13 -2.25 8.37
C LEU A 44 2.52 -2.04 7.78
N ARG A 45 2.57 -1.87 6.47
CA ARG A 45 3.81 -1.71 5.70
C ARG A 45 3.76 -0.44 4.88
N TYR A 46 4.94 0.09 4.56
CA TYR A 46 5.07 1.29 3.74
C TYR A 46 5.95 1.04 2.51
N ASP A 47 5.73 1.84 1.47
CA ASP A 47 6.73 2.02 0.42
C ASP A 47 7.69 3.19 0.73
N TYR A 48 8.63 3.45 -0.17
CA TYR A 48 9.62 4.53 -0.05
C TYR A 48 9.02 5.95 -0.06
N VAL A 49 7.74 6.11 -0.38
CA VAL A 49 7.03 7.39 -0.32
C VAL A 49 5.96 7.41 0.77
N SER A 50 6.11 6.55 1.79
CA SER A 50 5.23 6.49 2.96
C SER A 50 3.74 6.25 2.65
N ARG A 51 3.41 5.57 1.56
CA ARG A 51 2.04 5.08 1.33
C ARG A 51 1.80 3.83 2.19
N PRO A 52 0.69 3.78 2.95
CA PRO A 52 0.39 2.63 3.79
C PRO A 52 -0.21 1.48 2.98
N TYR A 53 0.15 0.26 3.37
CA TYR A 53 -0.39 -1.00 2.89
C TYR A 53 -0.73 -1.87 4.09
N ILE A 54 -1.85 -2.60 4.03
CA ILE A 54 -2.22 -3.58 5.05
C ILE A 54 -2.14 -4.96 4.45
N PHE A 55 -1.38 -5.84 5.10
CA PHE A 55 -1.28 -7.25 4.75
C PHE A 55 -1.85 -8.13 5.87
N LYS A 56 -2.44 -9.26 5.50
CA LYS A 56 -2.79 -10.37 6.39
C LYS A 56 -2.22 -11.63 5.79
N ASP A 57 -1.37 -12.35 6.53
CA ASP A 57 -0.69 -13.56 6.06
C ASP A 57 -0.04 -13.36 4.67
N ASP A 58 0.75 -12.28 4.52
CA ASP A 58 1.40 -11.82 3.28
C ASP A 58 0.46 -11.49 2.10
N THR A 59 -0.85 -11.54 2.29
CA THR A 59 -1.85 -11.15 1.30
C THR A 59 -2.20 -9.68 1.48
N LEU A 60 -2.12 -8.89 0.39
CA LEU A 60 -2.50 -7.48 0.39
C LEU A 60 -4.02 -7.35 0.59
N VAL A 61 -4.42 -6.67 1.66
CA VAL A 61 -5.83 -6.42 2.02
C VAL A 61 -6.22 -4.98 1.68
N PHE A 62 -5.29 -4.04 1.80
CA PHE A 62 -5.55 -2.63 1.52
C PHE A 62 -4.35 -1.94 0.88
N GLU A 63 -4.65 -1.19 -0.17
CA GLU A 63 -3.80 -0.15 -0.73
C GLU A 63 -4.63 1.12 -0.99
N THR A 64 -3.99 2.26 -0.90
CA THR A 64 -4.61 3.55 -1.25
C THR A 64 -4.19 3.97 -2.66
N ASN A 65 -5.10 4.60 -3.40
CA ASN A 65 -4.80 5.21 -4.70
C ASN A 65 -4.18 6.62 -4.59
N LYS A 66 -3.90 7.06 -3.36
CA LYS A 66 -3.29 8.37 -3.09
C LYS A 66 -1.82 8.39 -3.50
N PRO A 67 -1.29 9.59 -3.84
CA PRO A 67 0.15 9.76 -4.03
C PRO A 67 0.91 9.53 -2.72
N GLY A 68 2.24 9.57 -2.81
CA GLY A 68 3.14 9.53 -1.67
C GLY A 68 2.83 10.57 -0.59
N TYR A 69 3.07 10.19 0.65
CA TYR A 69 3.06 11.07 1.81
C TYR A 69 4.48 11.54 2.13
N ASN A 70 4.62 12.47 3.08
CA ASN A 70 5.95 12.83 3.58
C ASN A 70 6.57 11.63 4.31
N GLU A 71 7.89 11.46 4.23
CA GLU A 71 8.63 10.34 4.83
C GLU A 71 8.38 10.20 6.34
N THR A 72 8.05 11.30 7.01
CA THR A 72 7.76 11.37 8.46
C THR A 72 6.31 11.05 8.84
N VAL A 73 5.43 10.77 7.88
CA VAL A 73 4.02 10.45 8.15
C VAL A 73 3.89 8.99 8.58
N TYR A 74 3.21 8.78 9.71
CA TYR A 74 2.84 7.48 10.22
C TYR A 74 1.33 7.37 10.34
N PHE A 75 0.81 6.21 10.01
CA PHE A 75 -0.59 5.87 10.20
C PHE A 75 -0.72 5.07 11.49
N LYS A 76 -1.83 5.28 12.20
CA LYS A 76 -2.28 4.46 13.31
C LYS A 76 -3.35 3.51 12.83
N VAL A 77 -3.36 2.32 13.41
CA VAL A 77 -4.42 1.33 13.24
C VAL A 77 -5.19 1.20 14.54
N GLU A 78 -6.51 1.24 14.44
CA GLU A 78 -7.42 0.94 15.53
C GLU A 78 -8.39 -0.16 15.08
N TRP A 79 -8.43 -1.29 15.78
CA TRP A 79 -9.45 -2.32 15.55
C TRP A 79 -10.82 -1.83 16.00
N LYS A 80 -11.83 -2.00 15.15
CA LYS A 80 -13.24 -1.72 15.45
C LYS A 80 -14.02 -3.00 15.73
N SER A 81 -13.60 -4.12 15.16
CA SER A 81 -14.11 -5.48 15.42
C SER A 81 -12.99 -6.50 15.17
N GLU A 82 -13.32 -7.80 15.16
CA GLU A 82 -12.42 -8.86 14.71
C GLU A 82 -12.15 -8.86 13.21
N ASP A 83 -12.81 -8.03 12.41
CA ASP A 83 -12.70 -8.03 10.94
C ASP A 83 -12.70 -6.60 10.35
N GLU A 84 -12.71 -5.56 11.18
CA GLU A 84 -12.74 -4.17 10.75
C GLU A 84 -11.65 -3.36 11.46
N ILE A 85 -10.86 -2.62 10.68
CA ILE A 85 -9.88 -1.67 11.19
C ILE A 85 -10.19 -0.25 10.68
N PHE A 86 -9.78 0.71 11.50
CA PHE A 86 -9.74 2.11 11.17
C PHE A 86 -8.29 2.57 11.09
N LEU A 87 -7.84 2.92 9.88
CA LEU A 87 -6.50 3.40 9.58
C LEU A 87 -6.53 4.91 9.40
N TYR A 88 -5.72 5.66 10.15
CA TYR A 88 -5.75 7.12 10.13
C TYR A 88 -4.41 7.75 10.48
N ILE A 89 -4.20 9.00 10.07
CA ILE A 89 -3.06 9.79 10.53
C ILE A 89 -3.50 10.62 11.74
N GLU A 90 -2.81 10.46 12.87
CA GLU A 90 -2.93 11.40 13.98
C GLU A 90 -2.06 12.62 13.68
N SER A 91 -2.69 13.74 13.32
CA SER A 91 -2.00 14.98 12.97
C SER A 91 -2.75 16.16 13.56
N ASP A 92 -2.02 17.00 14.28
CA ASP A 92 -2.52 18.31 14.76
C ASP A 92 -2.62 19.34 13.62
N ASN A 93 -2.12 19.00 12.43
CA ASN A 93 -2.17 19.82 11.23
C ASN A 93 -3.23 19.31 10.24
N ASP A 94 -4.00 20.24 9.67
CA ASP A 94 -5.10 19.98 8.74
C ASP A 94 -4.69 19.28 7.43
N LYS A 95 -3.40 19.24 7.08
CA LYS A 95 -2.94 18.66 5.81
C LYS A 95 -3.41 17.22 5.58
N TYR A 96 -3.44 16.40 6.64
CA TYR A 96 -3.80 14.97 6.56
C TYR A 96 -4.99 14.59 7.46
N SER A 97 -5.71 15.56 8.04
CA SER A 97 -6.79 15.30 9.00
C SER A 97 -7.97 14.49 8.42
N ASN A 98 -8.08 14.47 7.09
CA ASN A 98 -9.09 13.73 6.33
C ASN A 98 -8.60 12.36 5.80
N GLU A 99 -7.35 11.98 6.05
CA GLU A 99 -6.79 10.71 5.60
C GLU A 99 -7.16 9.61 6.60
N LYS A 100 -8.34 9.02 6.37
CA LYS A 100 -9.01 8.05 7.23
C LYS A 100 -9.63 6.96 6.36
N TYR A 101 -9.40 5.70 6.72
CA TYR A 101 -9.83 4.54 5.96
C TYR A 101 -10.49 3.52 6.90
N PHE A 102 -11.68 3.08 6.53
CA PHE A 102 -12.35 1.94 7.16
C PHE A 102 -12.12 0.74 6.26
N ILE A 103 -11.43 -0.28 6.79
CA ILE A 103 -10.94 -1.42 6.02
C ILE A 103 -11.51 -2.68 6.64
N LYS A 104 -12.09 -3.54 5.79
CA LYS A 104 -12.52 -4.87 6.18
C LYS A 104 -11.41 -5.88 5.91
N ILE A 105 -11.15 -6.74 6.89
CA ILE A 105 -10.14 -7.79 6.87
C ILE A 105 -10.86 -9.12 6.68
N ASP A 106 -10.81 -9.67 5.46
CA ASP A 106 -11.35 -10.98 5.12
C ASP A 106 -10.39 -12.12 5.52
#